data_AF-A0A0D8Y2X4-F1
#
_entry.id   AF-A0A0D8Y2X4-F1
#
_cell.length_a   1.000
_cell.length_b   1.000
_cell.length_c   1.000
_cell.angle_alpha   90.00
_cell.angle_beta   90.00
_cell.angle_gamma   90.00
#
_symmetry.space_group_name_H-M   'P 1'
#
loop_
_entity.id
_entity.type
_entity.pdbx_description
1 polymer ?
#
loop_
_entity_poly.entity_id
_entity_poly.type
_entity_poly.pdbx_seq_one_letter_code
_entity_poly.pdbx_strand_id
1 'polypeptide(L)'
;MMRVIKCQLKLFLRFSKNRIYTYIGEVLIAVNPYRNLPIYEKDTVEKYKGREIYERPPHVFAIADSAYRAMKRYGRDSCIVISGESGAGKTETSKIIMRYLAAITNQQQQKELERLAPVRLFTDNEQAVGFKRMSARSYHHYGATVPSSGSFVSIIASFNGLMDGFVAILSGNERIYPNDMVKSVLLRSNCILESLGCAKTNRNDNSSRFGKYMHINFNFNGDPIGGNITNYLLEKSRVVRQQRGERNFHVFYHLLRGFDSNRLQQLRLKSDPKQYYYLNQGDSDKVSEFC
;
A
#
# COMPACT_ATOMS: atom_id res chain seq x y z
N MET A 1 -6.69 28.83 -24.24
CA MET A 1 -7.15 29.34 -22.92
C MET A 1 -8.60 28.96 -22.61
N MET A 2 -9.60 29.29 -23.44
CA MET A 2 -11.04 29.02 -23.17
C MET A 2 -11.42 27.55 -22.95
N ARG A 3 -10.78 26.59 -23.65
CA ARG A 3 -11.08 25.15 -23.49
C ARG A 3 -10.69 24.60 -22.11
N VAL A 4 -9.54 25.05 -21.57
CA VAL A 4 -9.05 24.63 -20.26
C VAL A 4 -9.96 25.14 -19.15
N ILE A 5 -10.39 26.41 -19.23
CA ILE A 5 -11.31 27.04 -18.27
C ILE A 5 -12.66 26.30 -18.24
N LYS A 6 -13.20 25.91 -19.40
CA LYS A 6 -14.44 25.12 -19.48
C LYS A 6 -14.29 23.74 -18.82
N CYS A 7 -13.16 23.05 -19.03
CA CYS A 7 -12.89 21.77 -18.36
C CYS A 7 -12.79 21.92 -16.84
N GLN A 8 -12.09 22.95 -16.36
CA GLN A 8 -11.92 23.22 -14.92
C GLN A 8 -13.26 23.54 -14.26
N LEU A 9 -14.11 24.36 -14.89
CA LEU A 9 -15.45 24.65 -14.40
C LEU A 9 -16.33 23.40 -14.34
N LYS A 10 -16.24 22.53 -15.36
CA LYS A 10 -16.99 21.25 -15.37
C LYS A 10 -16.56 20.32 -14.24
N LEU A 11 -15.26 20.22 -13.97
CA LEU A 11 -14.73 19.42 -12.85
C LEU A 11 -15.21 20.01 -11.51
N PHE A 12 -15.15 21.33 -11.35
CA PHE A 12 -15.61 22.02 -10.14
C PHE A 12 -17.10 21.77 -9.86
N LEU A 13 -17.97 21.92 -10.88
CA LEU A 13 -19.42 21.67 -10.75
C LEU A 13 -19.77 20.21 -10.45
N ARG A 14 -18.93 19.26 -10.89
CA ARG A 14 -19.10 17.84 -10.54
C ARG A 14 -18.65 17.57 -9.11
N PHE A 15 -17.52 18.14 -8.71
CA PHE A 15 -16.96 18.02 -7.37
C PHE A 15 -17.90 18.59 -6.31
N SER A 16 -18.53 19.74 -6.55
CA SER A 16 -19.53 20.33 -5.64
C SER A 16 -20.76 19.45 -5.42
N LYS A 17 -21.02 18.51 -6.34
CA LYS A 17 -22.08 17.48 -6.24
C LYS A 17 -21.55 16.12 -5.78
N ASN A 18 -20.37 16.07 -5.15
CA ASN A 18 -19.68 14.84 -4.72
C ASN A 18 -19.37 13.83 -5.83
N ARG A 19 -19.31 14.28 -7.09
CA ARG A 19 -18.92 13.44 -8.23
C ARG A 19 -17.44 13.66 -8.54
N ILE A 20 -16.60 12.85 -7.91
CA ILE A 20 -15.14 13.03 -7.97
C ILE A 20 -14.48 12.48 -9.23
N TYR A 21 -15.18 11.61 -9.97
CA TYR A 21 -14.67 10.94 -11.16
C TYR A 21 -15.24 11.52 -12.44
N THR A 22 -14.43 11.64 -13.49
CA THR A 22 -14.86 12.12 -14.82
C THR A 22 -14.07 11.42 -15.92
N TYR A 23 -14.74 10.90 -16.95
CA TYR A 23 -14.08 10.31 -18.11
C TYR A 23 -13.57 11.38 -19.09
N ILE A 24 -12.43 11.08 -19.71
CA ILE A 24 -11.89 11.73 -20.91
C ILE A 24 -11.43 10.60 -21.83
N GLY A 25 -12.34 10.11 -22.68
CA GLY A 25 -12.11 8.83 -23.37
C GLY A 25 -11.87 7.72 -22.35
N GLU A 26 -10.84 6.89 -22.59
CA GLU A 26 -10.44 5.80 -21.71
C GLU A 26 -9.66 6.27 -20.46
N VAL A 27 -9.37 7.58 -20.35
CA VAL A 27 -8.70 8.17 -19.19
C VAL A 27 -9.73 8.56 -18.13
N LEU A 28 -9.44 8.25 -16.88
CA LEU A 28 -10.25 8.65 -15.73
C LEU A 28 -9.57 9.78 -14.96
N ILE A 29 -10.24 10.93 -14.87
CA ILE A 29 -9.85 12.03 -13.97
C ILE A 29 -10.51 11.82 -12.62
N ALA A 30 -9.71 11.83 -11.55
CA ALA A 30 -10.14 11.74 -10.17
C ALA A 30 -9.74 13.01 -9.40
N VAL A 31 -10.69 13.65 -8.72
CA VAL A 31 -10.46 14.80 -7.85
C VAL A 31 -10.56 14.34 -6.40
N ASN A 32 -9.46 14.39 -5.65
CA ASN A 32 -9.43 13.88 -4.28
C ASN A 32 -10.40 14.66 -3.36
N PRO A 33 -11.40 14.00 -2.75
CA PRO A 33 -12.35 14.67 -1.84
C PRO A 33 -11.80 14.94 -0.43
N TYR A 34 -10.63 14.38 -0.06
CA TYR A 34 -10.07 14.44 1.31
C TYR A 34 -11.03 13.94 2.40
N ARG A 35 -12.00 13.12 2.02
CA ARG A 35 -12.96 12.45 2.92
C ARG A 35 -13.42 11.14 2.31
N ASN A 36 -13.92 10.26 3.17
CA ASN A 36 -14.53 9.02 2.70
C ASN A 36 -15.88 9.31 2.04
N LEU A 37 -16.11 8.65 0.90
CA LEU A 37 -17.39 8.68 0.19
C LEU A 37 -17.91 7.23 0.10
N PRO A 38 -19.21 6.98 0.30
CA PRO A 38 -19.81 5.63 0.27
C PRO A 38 -20.01 5.14 -1.17
N ILE A 39 -18.98 5.24 -2.01
CA ILE A 39 -19.01 4.89 -3.44
C ILE A 39 -18.16 3.66 -3.77
N TYR A 40 -17.58 3.01 -2.75
CA TYR A 40 -16.70 1.85 -2.90
C TYR A 40 -17.28 0.58 -2.27
N GLU A 41 -18.55 0.61 -1.88
CA GLU A 41 -19.26 -0.49 -1.22
C GLU A 41 -19.57 -1.66 -2.18
N LYS A 42 -19.91 -2.81 -1.61
CA LYS A 42 -20.25 -4.05 -2.35
C LYS A 42 -21.30 -3.84 -3.44
N ASP A 43 -22.37 -3.08 -3.14
CA ASP A 43 -23.41 -2.77 -4.12
C ASP A 43 -22.88 -2.02 -5.34
N THR A 44 -21.84 -1.21 -5.14
CA THR A 44 -21.18 -0.50 -6.24
C THR A 44 -20.31 -1.46 -7.03
N VAL A 45 -19.60 -2.40 -6.39
CA VAL A 45 -18.85 -3.45 -7.09
C VAL A 45 -19.75 -4.19 -8.08
N GLU A 46 -20.91 -4.68 -7.63
CA GLU A 46 -21.87 -5.41 -8.49
C GLU A 46 -22.45 -4.56 -9.61
N LYS A 47 -22.60 -3.24 -9.41
CA LYS A 47 -23.09 -2.33 -10.47
C LYS A 47 -22.11 -2.19 -11.63
N TYR A 48 -20.80 -2.29 -11.38
CA TYR A 48 -19.75 -2.10 -12.38
C TYR A 48 -19.19 -3.41 -12.94
N LYS A 49 -19.32 -4.51 -12.20
CA LYS A 49 -18.86 -5.84 -12.63
C LYS A 49 -19.41 -6.23 -13.99
N GLY A 50 -18.49 -6.50 -14.93
CA GLY A 50 -18.83 -7.00 -16.26
C GLY A 50 -19.48 -5.97 -17.19
N ARG A 51 -19.34 -4.67 -16.92
CA ARG A 51 -19.95 -3.58 -17.70
C ARG A 51 -18.92 -2.83 -18.51
N GLU A 52 -19.30 -2.31 -19.68
CA GLU A 52 -18.42 -1.46 -20.47
C GLU A 52 -18.23 -0.06 -19.86
N ILE A 53 -17.08 0.59 -20.17
CA ILE A 53 -16.62 1.84 -19.52
C ILE A 53 -17.65 2.98 -19.56
N TYR A 54 -18.63 2.96 -20.46
CA TYR A 54 -19.64 4.02 -20.60
C TYR A 54 -21.07 3.59 -20.26
N GLU A 55 -21.29 2.33 -19.88
CA GLU A 55 -22.61 1.87 -19.40
C GLU A 55 -22.96 2.45 -18.03
N ARG A 56 -21.94 2.81 -17.26
CA ARG A 56 -22.07 3.33 -15.90
C ARG A 56 -21.41 4.70 -15.77
N PRO A 57 -21.82 5.51 -14.77
CA PRO A 57 -21.15 6.77 -14.47
C PRO A 57 -19.64 6.61 -14.28
N PRO A 58 -18.83 7.67 -14.45
CA PRO A 58 -17.40 7.58 -14.25
C PRO A 58 -17.02 7.03 -12.88
N HIS A 59 -16.21 5.97 -12.86
CA HIS A 59 -15.72 5.35 -11.64
C HIS A 59 -14.45 4.55 -11.88
N VAL A 60 -13.61 4.45 -10.85
CA VAL A 60 -12.36 3.66 -10.90
C VAL A 60 -12.62 2.17 -11.15
N PHE A 61 -13.75 1.65 -10.68
CA PHE A 61 -14.17 0.26 -10.92
C PHE A 61 -14.36 -0.05 -12.40
N ALA A 62 -14.84 0.90 -13.22
CA ALA A 62 -14.98 0.67 -14.65
C ALA A 62 -13.61 0.48 -15.34
N ILE A 63 -12.61 1.26 -14.92
CA ILE A 63 -11.24 1.14 -15.43
C ILE A 63 -10.63 -0.20 -15.00
N ALA A 64 -10.80 -0.58 -13.73
CA ALA A 64 -10.33 -1.85 -13.20
C ALA A 64 -11.00 -3.06 -13.91
N ASP A 65 -12.32 -3.00 -14.10
CA ASP A 65 -13.10 -4.05 -14.78
C ASP A 65 -12.70 -4.19 -16.25
N SER A 66 -12.54 -3.06 -16.95
CA SER A 66 -12.09 -3.07 -18.34
C SER A 66 -10.70 -3.67 -18.50
N ALA A 67 -9.75 -3.32 -17.62
CA ALA A 67 -8.41 -3.91 -17.66
C ALA A 67 -8.45 -5.42 -17.37
N TYR A 68 -9.22 -5.84 -16.37
CA TYR A 68 -9.40 -7.26 -16.03
C TYR A 68 -10.05 -8.05 -17.18
N ARG A 69 -11.11 -7.51 -17.80
CA ARG A 69 -11.80 -8.14 -18.92
C ARG A 69 -10.94 -8.19 -20.17
N ALA A 70 -10.17 -7.15 -20.46
CA ALA A 70 -9.25 -7.15 -21.59
C ALA A 70 -8.20 -8.26 -21.43
N MET A 71 -7.61 -8.38 -20.24
CA MET A 71 -6.70 -9.46 -19.90
C MET A 71 -7.35 -10.84 -20.07
N LYS A 72 -8.54 -11.07 -19.50
CA LYS A 72 -9.24 -12.36 -19.57
C LYS A 72 -9.69 -12.73 -20.98
N ARG A 73 -10.16 -11.76 -21.77
CA ARG A 73 -10.73 -11.99 -23.11
C ARG A 73 -9.65 -12.18 -24.17
N TYR A 74 -8.57 -11.41 -24.11
CA TYR A 74 -7.55 -11.38 -25.14
C TYR A 74 -6.27 -12.12 -24.76
N GLY A 75 -6.13 -12.56 -23.50
CA GLY A 75 -4.92 -13.22 -23.00
C GLY A 75 -3.69 -12.32 -23.07
N ARG A 76 -3.86 -11.01 -22.89
CA ARG A 76 -2.79 -10.00 -22.94
C ARG A 76 -2.64 -9.28 -21.62
N ASP A 77 -1.40 -8.95 -21.26
CA ASP A 77 -1.13 -8.15 -20.07
C ASP A 77 -1.79 -6.77 -20.17
N SER A 78 -2.33 -6.31 -19.04
CA SER A 78 -2.99 -5.01 -18.93
C SER A 78 -2.32 -4.19 -17.84
N CYS A 79 -2.19 -2.88 -18.07
CA CYS A 79 -1.54 -1.96 -17.14
C CYS A 79 -2.45 -0.78 -16.82
N ILE A 80 -2.53 -0.44 -15.53
CA ILE A 80 -3.20 0.78 -15.06
C ILE A 80 -2.14 1.71 -14.49
N VAL A 81 -2.04 2.91 -15.06
CA VAL A 81 -1.09 3.94 -14.60
C VAL A 81 -1.85 5.03 -13.85
N ILE A 82 -1.45 5.30 -12.61
CA ILE A 82 -2.06 6.32 -11.76
C ILE A 82 -1.05 7.44 -11.53
N SER A 83 -1.32 8.61 -12.11
CA SER A 83 -0.46 9.80 -12.00
C SER A 83 -1.15 10.91 -11.19
N GLY A 84 -0.34 11.84 -10.68
CA GLY A 84 -0.82 12.98 -9.91
C GLY A 84 0.20 13.49 -8.89
N GLU A 85 0.00 14.70 -8.40
CA GLU A 85 0.85 15.32 -7.38
C GLU A 85 0.79 14.58 -6.02
N SER A 86 1.66 14.95 -5.08
CA SER A 86 1.59 14.41 -3.73
C SER A 86 0.25 14.78 -3.08
N GLY A 87 -0.41 13.81 -2.46
CA GLY A 87 -1.75 13.99 -1.88
C GLY A 87 -2.91 13.88 -2.87
N ALA A 88 -2.67 13.65 -4.17
CA ALA A 88 -3.74 13.52 -5.17
C ALA A 88 -4.60 12.24 -5.05
N GLY A 89 -4.25 11.30 -4.16
CA GLY A 89 -5.01 10.06 -3.95
C GLY A 89 -4.54 8.84 -4.76
N LYS A 90 -3.30 8.85 -5.28
CA LYS A 90 -2.73 7.73 -6.05
C LYS A 90 -2.77 6.40 -5.29
N THR A 91 -2.24 6.40 -4.06
CA THR A 91 -2.16 5.21 -3.19
C THR A 91 -3.54 4.67 -2.83
N GLU A 92 -4.49 5.55 -2.51
CA GLU A 92 -5.86 5.15 -2.19
C GLU A 92 -6.59 4.59 -3.42
N THR A 93 -6.42 5.21 -4.58
CA THR A 93 -6.97 4.70 -5.85
C THR A 93 -6.45 3.30 -6.16
N SER A 94 -5.15 3.08 -5.95
CA SER A 94 -4.50 1.79 -6.08
C SER A 94 -5.10 0.73 -5.13
N LYS A 95 -5.32 1.07 -3.85
CA LYS A 95 -5.98 0.18 -2.87
C LYS A 95 -7.41 -0.17 -3.30
N ILE A 96 -8.16 0.81 -3.79
CA ILE A 96 -9.54 0.62 -4.26
C ILE A 96 -9.59 -0.33 -5.46
N ILE A 97 -8.69 -0.19 -6.43
CA ILE A 97 -8.57 -1.11 -7.57
C ILE A 97 -8.29 -2.54 -7.10
N MET A 98 -7.31 -2.70 -6.19
CA MET A 98 -6.98 -4.03 -5.66
C MET A 98 -8.15 -4.67 -4.93
N ARG A 99 -8.89 -3.92 -4.10
CA ARG A 99 -10.09 -4.41 -3.42
C ARG A 99 -11.18 -4.82 -4.40
N TYR A 100 -11.37 -4.07 -5.48
CA TYR A 100 -12.31 -4.41 -6.54
C TYR A 100 -11.96 -5.73 -7.23
N LEU A 101 -10.70 -5.88 -7.68
CA LEU A 101 -10.22 -7.11 -8.32
C LEU A 101 -10.33 -8.32 -7.39
N ALA A 102 -10.05 -8.13 -6.09
CA ALA A 102 -10.21 -9.18 -5.09
C ALA A 102 -11.69 -9.60 -4.91
N ALA A 103 -12.61 -8.63 -4.96
CA ALA A 103 -14.05 -8.89 -4.79
C ALA A 103 -14.66 -9.64 -5.98
N ILE A 104 -14.33 -9.25 -7.22
CA ILE A 104 -14.92 -9.87 -8.42
C ILE A 104 -14.41 -11.29 -8.68
N THR A 105 -13.22 -11.63 -8.16
CA THR A 105 -12.58 -12.95 -8.30
C THR A 105 -12.90 -13.91 -7.15
N ASN A 106 -13.66 -13.49 -6.12
CA ASN A 106 -13.94 -14.35 -4.95
C ASN A 106 -15.17 -15.27 -5.14
N GLN A 107 -16.03 -14.98 -6.11
CA GLN A 107 -17.38 -15.57 -6.12
C GLN A 107 -17.50 -16.95 -6.78
N GLN A 108 -16.54 -17.38 -7.61
CA GLN A 108 -16.61 -18.72 -8.21
C GLN A 108 -16.26 -19.81 -7.20
N GLN A 109 -15.21 -19.61 -6.39
CA GLN A 109 -14.83 -20.54 -5.31
C GLN A 109 -15.84 -20.58 -4.16
N GLN A 110 -16.41 -19.45 -3.75
CA GLN A 110 -17.41 -19.42 -2.67
C GLN A 110 -18.68 -20.19 -3.04
N LYS A 111 -19.14 -20.08 -4.30
CA LYS A 111 -20.30 -20.84 -4.80
C LYS A 111 -20.05 -22.34 -4.95
N GLU A 112 -18.80 -22.76 -5.18
CA GLU A 112 -18.41 -24.18 -5.20
C GLU A 112 -18.28 -24.75 -3.78
N LEU A 113 -17.67 -24.01 -2.86
CA LEU A 113 -17.55 -24.39 -1.44
C LEU A 113 -18.91 -24.44 -0.73
N GLU A 114 -19.80 -23.48 -0.99
CA GLU A 114 -21.18 -23.46 -0.45
C GLU A 114 -22.05 -24.59 -1.02
N ARG A 115 -21.74 -25.10 -2.22
CA ARG A 115 -22.43 -26.25 -2.82
C ARG A 115 -21.96 -27.59 -2.25
N LEU A 116 -20.80 -27.64 -1.62
CA LEU A 116 -20.14 -28.89 -1.22
C LEU A 116 -20.13 -29.18 0.29
N ALA A 117 -20.76 -28.36 1.15
CA ALA A 117 -20.75 -28.63 2.59
C ALA A 117 -22.04 -28.25 3.35
N PRO A 118 -22.64 -29.23 4.05
CA PRO A 118 -23.10 -29.02 5.41
C PRO A 118 -22.28 -29.93 6.35
N VAL A 119 -21.08 -29.50 6.76
CA VAL A 119 -20.33 -30.24 7.79
C VAL A 119 -19.65 -29.28 8.78
N ARG A 120 -20.30 -29.20 9.95
CA ARG A 120 -19.83 -28.96 11.33
C ARG A 120 -18.56 -28.13 11.54
N LEU A 121 -18.77 -26.96 12.13
CA LEU A 121 -17.82 -26.20 12.92
C LEU A 121 -17.14 -27.11 13.96
N PHE A 122 -15.81 -27.18 13.92
CA PHE A 122 -15.00 -27.53 15.09
C PHE A 122 -14.21 -26.31 15.55
N THR A 123 -14.32 -26.12 16.85
CA THR A 123 -13.80 -25.06 17.71
C THR A 123 -12.29 -25.12 17.91
N ASP A 124 -11.73 -23.96 18.22
CA ASP A 124 -10.58 -23.66 19.07
C ASP A 124 -9.31 -24.51 18.92
N ASN A 125 -8.25 -23.88 18.41
CA ASN A 125 -6.94 -23.87 19.08
C ASN A 125 -6.02 -22.79 18.50
N GLU A 126 -5.75 -21.77 19.33
CA GLU A 126 -4.61 -20.88 19.20
C GLU A 126 -3.31 -21.68 19.20
N GLN A 127 -2.49 -21.60 18.14
CA GLN A 127 -1.04 -21.78 18.25
C GLN A 127 -0.27 -20.94 17.21
N ALA A 128 0.36 -19.89 17.72
CA ALA A 128 1.73 -19.45 17.45
C ALA A 128 2.28 -19.50 16.01
N VAL A 129 2.30 -18.34 15.34
CA VAL A 129 3.29 -18.08 14.28
C VAL A 129 4.57 -17.57 14.93
N GLY A 130 5.49 -18.50 15.19
CA GLY A 130 6.80 -18.23 15.77
C GLY A 130 7.70 -17.40 14.84
N PHE A 131 8.14 -16.24 15.33
CA PHE A 131 9.26 -15.50 14.77
C PHE A 131 10.56 -16.27 15.04
N LYS A 132 11.08 -16.98 14.03
CA LYS A 132 12.35 -17.70 14.14
C LYS A 132 13.50 -16.69 14.20
N ARG A 133 14.28 -16.74 15.31
CA ARG A 133 15.53 -16.00 15.54
C ARG A 133 16.44 -16.02 14.31
N MET A 134 16.74 -14.87 13.74
CA MET A 134 17.91 -14.71 12.85
C MET A 134 19.09 -14.20 13.67
N SER A 135 20.13 -15.03 13.71
CA SER A 135 21.42 -14.77 14.36
C SER A 135 22.20 -13.70 13.61
N ALA A 136 22.65 -12.67 14.32
CA ALA A 136 23.55 -11.65 13.82
C ALA A 136 24.96 -12.22 13.63
N ARG A 137 25.33 -12.58 12.40
CA ARG A 137 26.73 -12.75 12.01
C ARG A 137 26.92 -12.31 10.56
N SER A 138 27.99 -11.55 10.36
CA SER A 138 28.55 -11.08 9.08
C SER A 138 27.99 -9.79 8.50
N TYR A 139 28.40 -8.65 9.06
CA TYR A 139 28.70 -7.44 8.27
C TYR A 139 29.88 -6.70 8.92
N HIS A 140 31.10 -7.14 8.60
CA HIS A 140 32.33 -6.37 8.75
C HIS A 140 32.88 -6.15 7.36
N HIS A 141 32.52 -5.02 6.76
CA HIS A 141 33.33 -4.26 5.81
C HIS A 141 32.44 -3.18 5.21
N TYR A 142 32.64 -1.93 5.64
CA TYR A 142 32.74 -0.73 4.81
C TYR A 142 33.13 0.42 5.75
N GLY A 143 34.36 0.88 5.60
CA GLY A 143 34.90 1.98 6.38
C GLY A 143 34.28 3.30 5.95
N ALA A 144 33.53 3.92 6.86
CA ALA A 144 33.24 5.34 6.86
C ALA A 144 33.24 5.79 8.32
N THR A 145 34.12 6.73 8.66
CA THR A 145 34.22 7.34 9.98
C THR A 145 33.00 8.23 10.21
N VAL A 146 32.06 7.76 11.04
CA VAL A 146 30.86 8.47 11.48
C VAL A 146 30.91 8.63 13.00
N PRO A 147 30.51 9.76 13.61
CA PRO A 147 30.64 9.97 15.05
C PRO A 147 29.81 8.98 15.85
N SER A 148 30.37 8.54 16.97
CA SER A 148 29.84 7.60 17.97
C SER A 148 28.33 7.72 18.21
N SER A 149 27.53 6.91 17.51
CA SER A 149 26.09 6.76 17.73
C SER A 149 25.65 5.33 17.40
N GLY A 150 26.15 4.36 18.18
CA GLY A 150 25.85 2.92 18.03
C GLY A 150 24.35 2.57 18.07
N SER A 151 23.48 3.48 18.50
CA SER A 151 22.03 3.28 18.55
C SER A 151 21.35 3.40 17.17
N PHE A 152 21.80 4.27 16.25
CA PHE A 152 21.07 4.50 14.99
C PHE A 152 21.46 3.50 13.89
N VAL A 153 22.73 3.06 13.87
CA VAL A 153 23.18 1.97 12.98
C VAL A 153 22.39 0.68 13.24
N SER A 154 22.03 0.41 14.50
CA SER A 154 21.18 -0.74 14.87
C SER A 154 19.75 -0.62 14.33
N ILE A 155 19.19 0.59 14.26
CA ILE A 155 17.87 0.83 13.66
C ILE A 155 17.93 0.63 12.14
N ILE A 156 18.96 1.17 11.46
CA ILE A 156 19.13 1.01 10.01
C ILE A 156 19.41 -0.47 9.63
N ALA A 157 20.22 -1.17 10.41
CA ALA A 157 20.49 -2.59 10.20
C ALA A 157 19.22 -3.44 10.40
N SER A 158 18.41 -3.10 11.41
CA SER A 158 17.09 -3.73 11.61
C SER A 158 16.12 -3.40 10.47
N PHE A 159 16.18 -2.18 9.92
CA PHE A 159 15.36 -1.74 8.78
C PHE A 159 15.71 -2.49 7.49
N ASN A 160 17.00 -2.66 7.18
CA ASN A 160 17.45 -3.45 6.02
C ASN A 160 17.08 -4.93 6.17
N GLY A 161 17.31 -5.54 7.35
CA GLY A 161 16.94 -6.93 7.60
C GLY A 161 15.43 -7.20 7.56
N LEU A 162 14.61 -6.23 7.98
CA LEU A 162 13.14 -6.32 7.90
C LEU A 162 12.64 -6.19 6.46
N MET A 163 13.29 -5.33 5.65
CA MET A 163 13.03 -5.22 4.22
C MET A 163 13.40 -6.50 3.47
N ASP A 164 14.58 -7.06 3.75
CA ASP A 164 15.06 -8.29 3.10
C ASP A 164 14.19 -9.49 3.48
N GLY A 165 13.77 -9.60 4.75
CA GLY A 165 12.84 -10.63 5.22
C GLY A 165 11.43 -10.48 4.64
N PHE A 166 10.96 -9.26 4.41
CA PHE A 166 9.64 -8.99 3.82
C PHE A 166 9.63 -9.21 2.31
N VAL A 167 10.70 -8.78 1.62
CA VAL A 167 10.91 -9.09 0.21
C VAL A 167 10.99 -10.59 0.02
N ALA A 168 11.66 -11.35 0.90
CA ALA A 168 11.69 -12.82 0.84
C ALA A 168 10.30 -13.48 1.03
N ILE A 169 9.38 -12.90 1.81
CA ILE A 169 7.99 -13.39 1.91
C ILE A 169 7.21 -13.15 0.60
N LEU A 170 7.54 -12.09 -0.13
CA LEU A 170 6.93 -11.75 -1.43
C LEU A 170 7.65 -12.38 -2.64
N SER A 171 8.89 -12.87 -2.46
CA SER A 171 9.74 -13.41 -3.53
C SER A 171 10.20 -14.86 -3.30
N GLY A 172 9.73 -15.54 -2.25
CA GLY A 172 10.24 -16.83 -1.82
C GLY A 172 9.30 -18.00 -2.04
N ASN A 173 9.66 -18.80 -3.04
CA ASN A 173 9.31 -20.21 -3.30
C ASN A 173 7.89 -20.51 -3.78
N GLU A 174 7.82 -21.37 -4.79
CA GLU A 174 6.67 -22.03 -5.43
C GLU A 174 5.76 -22.75 -4.41
N ARG A 175 5.14 -22.02 -3.49
CA ARG A 175 4.04 -22.51 -2.68
C ARG A 175 2.78 -21.88 -3.24
N ILE A 176 1.90 -22.72 -3.77
CA ILE A 176 0.55 -22.34 -4.17
C ILE A 176 -0.18 -21.92 -2.89
N TYR A 177 -0.26 -20.61 -2.66
CA TYR A 177 -1.07 -20.07 -1.59
C TYR A 177 -2.55 -20.09 -2.03
N PRO A 178 -3.50 -20.41 -1.15
CA PRO A 178 -4.91 -20.27 -1.49
C PRO A 178 -5.21 -18.84 -1.94
N ASN A 179 -6.09 -18.66 -2.93
CA ASN A 179 -6.35 -17.36 -3.58
C ASN A 179 -6.69 -16.24 -2.57
N ASP A 180 -7.37 -16.57 -1.47
CA ASP A 180 -7.69 -15.62 -0.39
C ASP A 180 -6.43 -15.14 0.36
N MET A 181 -5.43 -16.01 0.48
CA MET A 181 -4.17 -15.69 1.10
C MET A 181 -3.34 -14.76 0.21
N VAL A 182 -3.30 -14.99 -1.10
CA VAL A 182 -2.63 -14.09 -2.07
C VAL A 182 -3.23 -12.68 -2.01
N LYS A 183 -4.58 -12.59 -2.01
CA LYS A 183 -5.31 -11.32 -1.86
C LYS A 183 -4.97 -10.61 -0.55
N SER A 184 -4.97 -11.36 0.57
CA SER A 184 -4.69 -10.81 1.90
C SER A 184 -3.24 -10.35 2.04
N VAL A 185 -2.28 -11.09 1.48
CA VAL A 185 -0.86 -10.77 1.56
C VAL A 185 -0.57 -9.51 0.75
N LEU A 186 -1.06 -9.41 -0.49
CA LEU A 186 -0.88 -8.20 -1.31
C LEU A 186 -1.51 -6.96 -0.66
N LEU A 187 -2.70 -7.08 -0.07
CA LEU A 187 -3.37 -5.96 0.61
C LEU A 187 -2.65 -5.57 1.92
N ARG A 188 -2.28 -6.54 2.76
CA ARG A 188 -1.56 -6.31 4.04
C ARG A 188 -0.15 -5.77 3.83
N SER A 189 0.48 -6.11 2.71
CA SER A 189 1.81 -5.61 2.34
C SER A 189 1.84 -4.10 2.15
N ASN A 190 0.70 -3.49 1.80
CA ASN A 190 0.61 -2.02 1.70
C ASN A 190 0.88 -1.35 3.04
N CYS A 191 0.34 -1.87 4.16
CA CYS A 191 0.54 -1.27 5.48
C CYS A 191 2.03 -1.25 5.86
N ILE A 192 2.74 -2.34 5.57
CA ILE A 192 4.18 -2.45 5.84
C ILE A 192 4.96 -1.48 4.95
N LEU A 193 4.66 -1.45 3.65
CA LEU A 193 5.29 -0.52 2.71
C LEU A 193 4.99 0.94 3.03
N GLU A 194 3.80 1.24 3.56
CA GLU A 194 3.43 2.59 4.00
C GLU A 194 4.21 2.98 5.25
N SER A 195 4.28 2.10 6.24
CA SER A 195 5.09 2.33 7.44
C SER A 195 6.56 2.59 7.07
N LEU A 196 7.11 1.81 6.14
CA LEU A 196 8.53 1.88 5.78
C LEU A 196 8.88 2.99 4.78
N GLY A 197 7.96 3.34 3.88
CA GLY A 197 8.23 4.19 2.73
C GLY A 197 7.41 5.48 2.68
N CYS A 198 6.47 5.70 3.61
CA CYS A 198 5.76 6.96 3.74
C CYS A 198 6.29 7.81 4.88
N ALA A 199 6.17 9.12 4.68
CA ALA A 199 6.55 10.12 5.65
C ALA A 199 5.64 11.34 5.55
N LYS A 200 5.59 12.13 6.62
CA LYS A 200 4.92 13.43 6.58
C LYS A 200 5.76 14.43 5.80
N THR A 201 5.06 15.14 4.92
CA THR A 201 5.54 16.32 4.19
C THR A 201 4.65 17.51 4.51
N ASN A 202 5.06 18.71 4.11
CA ASN A 202 4.24 19.91 4.31
C ASN A 202 2.89 19.90 3.56
N ARG A 203 2.68 18.96 2.62
CA ARG A 203 1.45 18.86 1.80
C ARG A 203 0.61 17.62 2.09
N ASN A 204 1.21 16.59 2.68
CA ASN A 204 0.58 15.30 2.88
C ASN A 204 1.26 14.56 4.04
N ASP A 205 0.47 14.18 5.04
CA ASP A 205 0.95 13.50 6.24
C ASP A 205 1.35 12.04 5.99
N ASN A 206 0.82 11.40 4.94
CA ASN A 206 1.14 10.04 4.51
C ASN A 206 1.68 10.06 3.06
N SER A 207 2.73 10.85 2.82
CA SER A 207 3.33 10.95 1.48
C SER A 207 4.19 9.73 1.21
N SER A 208 3.80 8.92 0.23
CA SER A 208 4.69 7.90 -0.33
C SER A 208 5.95 8.56 -0.90
N ARG A 209 7.12 8.13 -0.41
CA ARG A 209 8.44 8.63 -0.85
C ARG A 209 9.18 7.60 -1.70
N PHE A 210 8.41 6.74 -2.36
CA PHE A 210 8.85 5.73 -3.31
C PHE A 210 7.76 5.57 -4.38
N GLY A 211 8.17 5.24 -5.60
CA GLY A 211 7.29 4.74 -6.64
C GLY A 211 7.00 3.25 -6.43
N LYS A 212 5.82 2.81 -6.84
CA LYS A 212 5.37 1.44 -6.64
C LYS A 212 4.81 0.88 -7.94
N TYR A 213 5.34 -0.26 -8.35
CA TYR A 213 4.79 -1.09 -9.42
C TYR A 213 4.26 -2.37 -8.81
N MET A 214 3.06 -2.76 -9.20
CA MET A 214 2.45 -3.99 -8.74
C MET A 214 2.11 -4.82 -9.96
N HIS A 215 2.73 -5.98 -10.06
CA HIS A 215 2.43 -6.98 -11.04
C HIS A 215 1.52 -8.03 -10.38
N ILE A 216 0.34 -8.29 -10.94
CA ILE A 216 -0.61 -9.28 -10.41
C ILE A 216 -0.82 -10.33 -11.48
N ASN A 217 -0.56 -11.59 -11.13
CA ASN A 217 -0.68 -12.73 -12.02
C ASN A 217 -2.06 -13.35 -11.87
N PHE A 218 -2.69 -13.68 -12.99
CA PHE A 218 -3.98 -14.36 -13.04
C PHE A 218 -3.86 -15.69 -13.79
N ASN A 219 -4.65 -16.69 -13.39
CA ASN A 219 -4.80 -17.93 -14.16
C ASN A 219 -5.78 -17.74 -15.33
N PHE A 220 -5.95 -18.78 -16.16
CA PHE A 220 -6.89 -18.79 -17.28
C PHE A 220 -8.37 -18.60 -16.87
N ASN A 221 -8.73 -18.99 -15.64
CA ASN A 221 -10.08 -18.76 -15.11
C ASN A 221 -10.29 -17.29 -14.70
N GLY A 222 -9.21 -16.52 -14.59
CA GLY A 222 -9.20 -15.13 -14.15
C GLY A 222 -9.10 -14.95 -12.64
N ASP A 223 -8.61 -15.95 -11.90
CA ASP A 223 -8.33 -15.86 -10.48
C ASP A 223 -6.88 -15.39 -10.23
N PRO A 224 -6.64 -14.56 -9.21
CA PRO A 224 -5.30 -14.08 -8.89
C PRO A 224 -4.49 -15.21 -8.24
N ILE A 225 -3.37 -15.60 -8.86
CA ILE A 225 -2.50 -16.68 -8.38
C ILE A 225 -1.24 -16.17 -7.67
N GLY A 226 -0.92 -14.88 -7.82
CA GLY A 226 0.28 -14.30 -7.21
C GLY A 226 0.50 -12.87 -7.68
N GLY A 227 1.62 -12.30 -7.25
CA GLY A 227 2.04 -10.99 -7.72
C GLY A 227 3.38 -10.57 -7.13
N ASN A 228 3.99 -9.58 -7.75
CA ASN A 228 5.23 -8.97 -7.29
C ASN A 228 5.03 -7.47 -7.11
N ILE A 229 5.60 -6.92 -6.04
CA ILE A 229 5.61 -5.49 -5.79
C ILE A 229 7.06 -5.00 -5.92
N THR A 230 7.31 -4.17 -6.92
CA THR A 230 8.61 -3.53 -7.09
C THR A 230 8.53 -2.08 -6.63
N ASN A 231 9.41 -1.73 -5.69
CA ASN A 231 9.56 -0.35 -5.22
C ASN A 231 10.67 0.34 -6.00
N TYR A 232 10.44 1.58 -6.41
CA TYR A 232 11.40 2.40 -7.16
C TYR A 232 11.68 3.71 -6.43
N LEU A 233 12.92 4.19 -6.54
CA LEU A 233 13.31 5.55 -6.15
C LEU A 233 12.88 5.93 -4.72
N LEU A 234 13.18 5.07 -3.74
CA LEU A 234 13.03 5.45 -2.34
C LEU A 234 13.89 6.68 -2.05
N GLU A 235 13.30 7.70 -1.44
CA GLU A 235 13.98 8.93 -1.03
C GLU A 235 14.92 8.68 0.17
N LYS A 236 16.03 7.97 -0.07
CA LYS A 236 17.01 7.59 0.96
C LYS A 236 17.59 8.79 1.71
N SER A 237 17.70 9.95 1.05
CA SER A 237 18.16 11.20 1.65
C SER A 237 17.31 11.65 2.84
N ARG A 238 16.02 11.28 2.88
CA ARG A 238 15.11 11.60 3.99
C ARG A 238 15.55 10.99 5.31
N VAL A 239 16.28 9.87 5.29
CA VAL A 239 16.76 9.22 6.53
C VAL A 239 17.67 10.17 7.30
N VAL A 240 18.54 10.90 6.60
CA VAL A 240 19.57 11.73 7.22
C VAL A 240 19.15 13.19 7.41
N ARG A 241 18.25 13.70 6.57
CA ARG A 241 17.83 15.10 6.59
C ARG A 241 16.37 15.26 6.16
N GLN A 242 15.63 16.07 6.90
CA GLN A 242 14.26 16.46 6.57
C GLN A 242 14.15 17.98 6.43
N GLN A 243 13.20 18.46 5.63
CA GLN A 243 12.88 19.89 5.62
C GLN A 243 12.08 20.25 6.88
N ARG A 244 12.11 21.54 7.25
CA ARG A 244 11.30 22.05 8.37
C ARG A 244 9.81 21.77 8.13
N GLY A 245 9.14 21.22 9.15
CA GLY A 245 7.75 20.78 9.11
C GLY A 245 7.54 19.33 8.65
N GLU A 246 8.58 18.67 8.12
CA GLU A 246 8.51 17.28 7.66
C GLU A 246 8.97 16.28 8.71
N ARG A 247 8.70 14.99 8.46
CA ARG A 247 9.18 13.88 9.31
C ARG A 247 10.05 12.91 8.54
N ASN A 248 10.75 12.09 9.30
CA ASN A 248 11.36 10.88 8.79
C ASN A 248 10.27 9.81 8.49
N PHE A 249 10.67 8.64 8.00
CA PHE A 249 9.74 7.54 7.71
C PHE A 249 8.94 7.10 8.95
N HIS A 250 7.68 6.73 8.74
CA HIS A 250 6.76 6.38 9.82
C HIS A 250 7.28 5.24 10.70
N VAL A 251 7.97 4.26 10.11
CA VAL A 251 8.53 3.09 10.81
C VAL A 251 9.37 3.48 12.02
N PHE A 252 10.16 4.56 11.95
CA PHE A 252 11.00 4.96 13.08
C PHE A 252 10.15 5.37 14.28
N TYR A 253 9.07 6.11 14.05
CA TYR A 253 8.15 6.53 15.10
C TYR A 253 7.29 5.36 15.60
N HIS A 254 6.87 4.46 14.71
CA HIS A 254 6.15 3.25 15.09
C HIS A 254 7.00 2.31 15.94
N LEU A 255 8.30 2.15 15.63
CA LEU A 255 9.23 1.35 16.44
C LEU A 255 9.39 1.92 17.85
N LEU A 256 9.64 3.23 17.96
CA LEU A 256 9.85 3.87 19.26
C LEU A 256 8.60 3.87 20.15
N ARG A 257 7.40 3.97 19.56
CA ARG A 257 6.12 3.93 20.29
C ARG A 257 5.58 2.52 20.52
N GLY A 258 5.91 1.58 19.63
CA GLY A 258 5.34 0.23 19.63
C GLY A 258 6.14 -0.80 20.44
N PHE A 259 7.39 -0.51 20.78
CA PHE A 259 8.21 -1.40 21.62
C PHE A 259 7.99 -1.14 23.11
N ASP A 260 7.98 -2.23 23.88
CA ASP A 260 7.97 -2.21 25.33
C ASP A 260 9.36 -1.82 25.88
N SER A 261 9.38 -1.41 27.15
CA SER A 261 10.59 -0.91 27.82
C SER A 261 11.75 -1.91 27.77
N ASN A 262 11.48 -3.22 27.88
CA ASN A 262 12.53 -4.25 27.83
C ASN A 262 13.18 -4.31 26.44
N ARG A 263 12.35 -4.26 25.38
CA ARG A 263 12.85 -4.29 24.01
C ARG A 263 13.59 -3.02 23.63
N LEU A 264 13.11 -1.86 24.08
CA LEU A 264 13.83 -0.59 23.94
C LEU A 264 15.21 -0.64 24.61
N GLN A 265 15.29 -1.17 25.84
CA GLN A 265 16.56 -1.30 26.56
C GLN A 265 17.54 -2.27 25.85
N GLN A 266 17.06 -3.43 25.39
CA GLN A 266 17.86 -4.39 24.62
C GLN A 266 18.47 -3.77 23.36
N LEU A 267 17.68 -2.94 22.66
CA LEU A 267 18.10 -2.27 21.43
C LEU A 267 18.82 -0.94 21.68
N ARG A 268 19.02 -0.55 22.95
CA ARG A 268 19.60 0.74 23.37
C ARG A 268 18.87 1.93 22.73
N LEU A 269 17.55 1.83 22.71
CA LEU A 269 16.62 2.85 22.24
C LEU A 269 15.91 3.53 23.42
N LYS A 270 15.47 4.75 23.18
CA LYS A 270 14.67 5.57 24.07
C LYS A 270 13.37 5.91 23.36
N SER A 271 12.27 5.98 24.08
CA SER A 271 10.93 6.16 23.49
C SER A 271 10.72 7.54 22.85
N ASP A 272 11.42 8.56 23.32
CA ASP A 272 11.28 9.94 22.83
C ASP A 272 12.04 10.15 21.51
N PRO A 273 11.34 10.42 20.38
CA PRO A 273 11.98 10.68 19.09
C PRO A 273 12.91 11.92 19.11
N LYS A 274 12.69 12.90 20.00
CA LYS A 274 13.51 14.12 20.08
C LYS A 274 14.96 13.85 20.43
N GLN A 275 15.23 12.71 21.04
CA GLN A 275 16.56 12.30 21.46
C GLN A 275 17.41 11.77 20.30
N TYR A 276 16.82 11.62 19.12
CA TYR A 276 17.51 11.17 17.92
C TYR A 276 17.68 12.32 16.93
N TYR A 277 18.93 12.63 16.61
CA TYR A 277 19.29 13.66 15.64
C TYR A 277 18.54 13.50 14.30
N TYR A 278 18.37 12.27 13.80
CA TYR A 278 17.69 12.04 12.52
C TYR A 278 16.16 12.06 12.58
N LEU A 279 15.56 12.20 13.77
CA LEU A 279 14.10 12.28 13.96
C LEU A 279 13.63 13.65 14.44
N ASN A 280 14.55 14.52 14.87
CA ASN A 280 14.24 15.83 15.47
C ASN A 280 14.50 17.03 14.55
N GLN A 281 15.25 16.87 13.45
CA GLN A 281 15.62 17.95 12.52
C GLN A 281 14.43 18.62 11.82
N GLY A 282 13.38 17.84 11.55
CA GLY A 282 12.18 18.34 10.87
C GLY A 282 11.25 19.18 11.74
N ASP A 283 11.50 19.28 13.05
CA ASP A 283 10.70 20.06 14.00
C ASP A 283 9.19 19.71 13.97
N SER A 284 8.88 18.43 13.78
CA SER A 284 7.52 17.88 13.75
C SER A 284 7.51 16.49 14.41
N ASP A 285 7.31 16.42 15.72
CA ASP A 285 7.33 15.20 16.54
C ASP A 285 5.93 14.56 16.73
N LYS A 286 4.86 15.34 16.59
CA LYS A 286 3.48 14.85 16.75
C LYS A 286 3.08 13.95 15.58
N VAL A 287 2.96 12.64 15.85
CA VAL A 287 2.32 11.68 14.97
C VAL A 287 0.82 11.72 15.23
N SER A 288 0.02 12.20 14.28
CA SER A 288 -1.41 11.86 14.22
C SER A 288 -1.53 10.36 14.00
N GLU A 289 -2.37 9.69 14.78
CA GLU A 289 -2.61 8.26 14.67
C GLU A 289 -3.08 7.92 13.26
N PHE A 290 -2.34 7.05 12.57
CA PHE A 290 -2.78 6.42 11.34
C PHE A 290 -2.40 4.93 11.41
N CYS A 291 -3.41 4.08 11.43
CA CYS A 291 -3.35 2.65 11.19
C CYS A 291 -4.53 2.31 10.28
#